data_AF-A0A0U5C8U5-F1
#
_entry.id   AF-A0A0U5C8U5-F1
#
_cell.length_a   1.000
_cell.length_b   1.000
_cell.length_c   1.000
_cell.angle_alpha   90.00
_cell.angle_beta   90.00
_cell.angle_gamma   90.00
#
_symmetry.space_group_name_H-M   'P 1'
#
loop_
_entity.id
_entity.type
_entity.pdbx_description
1 polymer ?
#
loop_
_entity_poly.entity_id
_entity_poly.type
_entity_poly.pdbx_seq_one_letter_code
_entity_poly.pdbx_strand_id
1 'polypeptide(L)' 'MITLDRYIEKLLQLGIFKINDHQLYECSEKEVKQALFRALLRNKKVQVQ' A
#
# COMPACT_ATOMS: atom_id res chain seq x y z
N MET A 1 2.60 0.72 18.17
CA MET A 1 2.18 -0.04 16.98
C MET A 1 1.27 0.82 16.14
N ILE A 2 1.60 1.04 14.86
CA ILE A 2 0.67 1.66 13.91
C ILE A 2 -0.31 0.56 13.50
N THR A 3 -1.61 0.79 13.68
CA THR A 3 -2.67 -0.11 13.21
C THR A 3 -2.72 -0.07 11.68
N LEU A 4 -3.17 -1.16 11.06
CA LEU A 4 -3.26 -1.26 9.60
C LEU A 4 -4.07 -0.10 9.00
N ASP A 5 -5.16 0.27 9.66
CA ASP A 5 -6.03 1.38 9.23
C ASP A 5 -5.29 2.72 9.25
N ARG A 6 -4.53 2.99 10.30
CA ARG A 6 -3.74 4.22 10.43
C ARG A 6 -2.59 4.28 9.41
N TYR A 7 -2.10 3.14 8.98
CA TYR A 7 -1.12 3.04 7.89
C TYR A 7 -1.76 3.35 6.53
N ILE A 8 -2.96 2.82 6.28
CA ILE A 8 -3.74 3.10 5.06
C ILE A 8 -4.10 4.59 4.99
N GLU A 9 -4.60 5.19 6.08
CA GLU A 9 -4.93 6.63 6.13
C GLU A 9 -3.73 7.50 5.75
N LYS A 10 -2.53 7.19 6.25
CA LYS A 10 -1.33 7.95 5.91
C LYS A 10 -0.96 7.82 4.43
N LEU A 11 -1.12 6.63 3.84
CA LEU A 11 -0.88 6.44 2.41
C LEU A 11 -1.88 7.22 1.55
N LEU A 12 -3.13 7.31 1.98
CA LEU A 12 -4.16 8.10 1.30
C LEU A 12 -3.90 9.60 1.41
N GLN A 13 -3.45 10.07 2.58
CA GLN A 13 -3.14 11.50 2.80
C GLN A 13 -1.89 11.96 2.05
N LEU A 14 -0.87 11.12 1.96
CA LEU A 14 0.43 11.49 1.37
C LEU A 14 0.51 11.18 -0.13
N GLY A 15 -0.31 10.25 -0.63
CA GLY A 15 -0.22 9.73 -1.99
C GLY A 15 1.07 8.94 -2.23
N ILE A 16 1.28 8.50 -3.47
CA ILE A 16 2.50 7.80 -3.89
C ILE A 16 3.28 8.72 -4.83
N PHE A 17 4.46 9.15 -4.38
CA PHE A 17 5.35 9.97 -5.19
C PHE A 17 6.27 9.10 -6.05
N LYS A 18 6.17 9.22 -7.38
CA LYS A 18 7.07 8.56 -8.32
C LYS A 18 8.28 9.48 -8.59
N ILE A 19 9.40 9.18 -7.94
CA ILE A 19 10.62 10.01 -7.94
C ILE A 19 11.15 10.31 -9.36
N ASN A 20 11.07 9.35 -10.28
CA ASN A 20 11.63 9.54 -11.63
C ASN A 20 10.76 10.41 -12.54
N ASP A 21 9.44 10.37 -12.35
CA ASP A 21 8.50 11.10 -13.20
C ASP A 21 8.02 12.40 -12.54
N HIS A 22 8.47 12.68 -11.31
CA HIS A 22 8.06 13.83 -10.49
C HIS A 22 6.54 13.97 -10.36
N GLN A 23 5.83 12.84 -10.37
CA GLN A 23 4.37 12.79 -10.33
C GLN A 23 3.88 12.24 -8.99
N LEU A 24 2.91 12.94 -8.41
CA LEU A 24 2.16 12.47 -7.26
C LEU A 24 0.91 11.76 -7.75
N TYR A 25 0.79 10.48 -7.40
CA TYR A 25 -0.40 9.70 -7.67
C TYR A 25 -1.27 9.66 -6.41
N GLU A 26 -2.48 10.17 -6.54
CA GLU A 26 -3.53 9.91 -5.56
C GLU A 26 -4.01 8.47 -5.70
N CYS A 27 -4.23 7.80 -4.58
CA CYS A 27 -4.72 6.43 -4.56
C CYS A 27 -6.07 6.41 -3.85
N SER A 28 -7.02 5.63 -4.37
CA SER A 28 -8.23 5.33 -3.62
C SER A 28 -7.96 4.31 -2.52
N GLU A 29 -8.77 4.34 -1.47
CA GLU A 29 -8.71 3.35 -0.38
C GLU A 29 -8.81 1.91 -0.88
N LYS A 30 -9.62 1.70 -1.93
CA LYS A 30 -9.80 0.40 -2.58
C LYS A 30 -8.51 -0.13 -3.18
N GLU A 31 -7.75 0.72 -3.88
CA GLU A 31 -6.48 0.33 -4.51
C GLU A 31 -5.41 0.02 -3.47
N VAL A 32 -5.29 0.85 -2.43
CA VAL A 32 -4.35 0.62 -1.32
C VAL A 32 -4.64 -0.71 -0.64
N LYS A 33 -5.91 -0.97 -0.29
CA LYS A 33 -6.33 -2.23 0.33
C LYS A 33 -6.03 -3.43 -0.58
N GLN A 34 -6.38 -3.35 -1.88
CA GLN A 34 -6.12 -4.44 -2.82
C GLN A 34 -4.62 -4.76 -2.96
N ALA A 35 -3.78 -3.74 -3.10
CA ALA A 35 -2.32 -3.94 -3.18
C ALA A 35 -1.76 -4.56 -1.90
N LEU A 36 -2.21 -4.09 -0.74
CA LEU A 36 -1.82 -4.60 0.57
C LEU A 36 -2.22 -6.07 0.76
N PHE A 37 -3.47 -6.42 0.45
CA PHE A 37 -3.92 -7.81 0.51
C PHE A 37 -3.11 -8.72 -0.43
N ARG A 38 -2.82 -8.26 -1.66
CA ARG A 38 -1.98 -9.02 -2.61
C ARG A 38 -0.55 -9.23 -2.09
N ALA A 39 0.05 -8.22 -1.48
CA ALA A 39 1.39 -8.32 -0.90
C ALA A 39 1.44 -9.31 0.27
N LEU A 40 0.45 -9.23 1.18
CA LEU A 40 0.33 -10.15 2.31
C LEU A 40 0.10 -11.60 1.85
N LEU A 41 -0.72 -11.81 0.82
CA LEU A 41 -0.93 -13.13 0.22
C LEU A 41 0.34 -13.69 -0.43
N ARG A 42 1.15 -12.85 -1.11
CA ARG A 42 2.45 -13.26 -1.65
C ARG A 42 3.42 -13.67 -0.54
N ASN A 43 3.54 -12.88 0.52
CA ASN A 43 4.45 -13.20 1.63
C ASN A 43 4.06 -14.50 2.34
N LYS A 44 2.77 -14.80 2.47
CA LYS A 44 2.31 -16.10 2.98
C LYS A 44 2.67 -17.27 2.06
N LYS A 45 2.63 -17.10 0.74
CA LYS A 45 3.08 -18.14 -0.20
C LYS A 45 4.58 -18.39 -0.14
N VAL A 46 5.38 -17.35 0.14
CA VAL A 46 6.85 -17.46 0.24
C VAL A 46 7.30 -18.16 1.53
N GLN A 47 6.51 -18.10 2.61
CA GLN A 47 6.84 -18.80 3.87
C GLN A 47 6.50 -20.30 3.89
N VAL A 48 5.86 -20.84 2.84
CA VAL A 48 5.44 -22.25 2.75
C VAL A 48 6.21 -23.00 1.64
N GLN A 49 7.31 -22.43 1.14
CA GLN A 49 8.23 -23.10 0.21
C GLN A 49 9.58 -23.37 0.86
#